data_AF-A0A829BLZ7-F1
#
_entry.id   AF-A0A829BLZ7-F1
#
_cell.length_a   1.000
_cell.length_b   1.000
_cell.length_c   1.000
_cell.angle_alpha   90.00
_cell.angle_beta   90.00
_cell.angle_gamma   90.00
#
_symmetry.space_group_name_H-M   'P 1'
#
loop_
_entity.id
_entity.type
_entity.pdbx_description
1 polymer ?
#
loop_
_entity_poly.entity_id
_entity_poly.type
_entity_poly.pdbx_seq_one_letter_code
_entity_poly.pdbx_strand_id
1 'polypeptide(L)' 'MQEYSFKGVSNKEEKVFKQVQKYLAKHDFIRGKELQELAALSPVSSRRYLTKFTQLGLLDSKGSNSNRDRRYQSKENS' A
#
# COMPACT_ATOMS: atom_id res chain seq x y z
N MET A 1 -16.94 9.49 -3.11
CA MET A 1 -15.89 8.48 -2.83
C MET A 1 -16.01 7.43 -3.92
N GLN A 2 -14.98 7.26 -4.75
CA GLN A 2 -15.00 6.26 -5.81
C GLN A 2 -14.89 4.87 -5.17
N GLU A 3 -15.94 4.05 -5.32
CA GLU A 3 -15.90 2.65 -4.89
C GLU A 3 -15.05 1.86 -5.88
N TYR A 4 -13.80 1.59 -5.49
CA TYR A 4 -12.93 0.69 -6.23
C TYR A 4 -13.48 -0.74 -6.13
N SER A 5 -14.21 -1.19 -7.14
CA SER A 5 -14.56 -2.61 -7.30
C SER A 5 -13.31 -3.38 -7.71
N PHE A 6 -12.59 -3.88 -6.71
CA PHE A 6 -11.37 -4.63 -6.89
C PHE A 6 -11.66 -6.07 -7.36
N LYS A 7 -11.87 -6.28 -8.66
CA LYS A 7 -11.85 -7.64 -9.23
C LYS A 7 -10.47 -8.28 -8.96
N GLY A 8 -10.42 -9.33 -8.14
CA GLY A 8 -9.20 -10.10 -7.83
C GLY A 8 -8.52 -9.82 -6.49
N VAL A 9 -9.18 -9.08 -5.60
CA VAL A 9 -8.68 -8.74 -4.26
C VAL A 9 -9.62 -9.36 -3.22
N SER A 10 -9.07 -10.12 -2.29
CA SER A 10 -9.86 -10.72 -1.20
C SER A 10 -10.34 -9.64 -0.22
N ASN A 11 -11.41 -9.91 0.55
CA ASN A 11 -11.91 -9.01 1.60
C ASN A 11 -10.80 -8.55 2.57
N LYS A 12 -9.82 -9.42 2.84
CA LYS A 12 -8.66 -9.11 3.68
C LYS A 12 -7.75 -8.08 3.01
N GLU A 13 -7.45 -8.27 1.74
CA GLU A 13 -6.61 -7.36 0.99
C GLU A 13 -7.27 -6.00 0.78
N GLU A 14 -8.58 -5.97 0.55
CA GLU A 14 -9.35 -4.73 0.47
C GLU A 14 -9.30 -3.96 1.80
N LYS A 15 -9.44 -4.66 2.93
CA LYS A 15 -9.31 -4.05 4.27
C LYS A 15 -7.93 -3.44 4.48
N VAL A 16 -6.87 -4.16 4.10
CA VAL A 16 -5.48 -3.65 4.18
C VAL A 16 -5.31 -2.44 3.27
N PHE A 17 -5.85 -2.47 2.05
CA PHE A 17 -5.77 -1.34 1.13
C PHE A 17 -6.50 -0.10 1.66
N LYS A 18 -7.71 -0.25 2.22
CA LYS A 18 -8.45 0.85 2.87
C LYS A 18 -7.66 1.48 4.03
N GLN A 19 -6.91 0.68 4.79
CA GLN A 19 -6.01 1.21 5.82
C GLN A 19 -4.87 2.01 5.20
N VAL A 20 -4.24 1.50 4.14
CA VAL A 20 -3.20 2.22 3.39
C VAL A 20 -3.71 3.56 2.85
N GLN A 21 -4.90 3.59 2.23
CA GLN A 21 -5.51 4.83 1.73
C GLN A 21 -5.76 5.84 2.86
N LYS A 22 -6.29 5.39 4.01
CA LYS A 22 -6.49 6.26 5.18
C LYS A 22 -5.17 6.82 5.73
N TYR A 23 -4.11 6.03 5.67
CA TYR A 23 -2.77 6.47 6.06
C TYR A 23 -2.23 7.52 5.08
N LEU A 24 -2.31 7.24 3.78
CA LEU A 24 -1.82 8.14 2.72
C LEU A 24 -2.63 9.44 2.58
N ALA A 25 -3.85 9.49 3.12
CA ALA A 25 -4.60 10.74 3.23
C ALA A 25 -3.98 11.75 4.21
N LYS A 26 -3.08 11.30 5.10
CA LYS A 26 -2.41 12.12 6.13
C LYS A 26 -0.89 12.18 5.97
N HIS A 27 -0.34 11.34 5.09
CA HIS A 27 1.10 11.15 4.92
C HIS A 27 1.42 11.03 3.44
N ASP A 28 2.49 11.67 2.99
CA ASP A 28 2.86 11.68 1.57
C ASP A 28 3.27 10.31 1.01
N PHE A 29 3.68 9.39 1.89
CA PHE A 29 4.07 8.03 1.52
C PHE A 29 3.96 7.07 2.69
N ILE A 30 3.93 5.77 2.38
CA ILE A 30 4.03 4.66 3.33
C ILE A 30 5.23 3.78 2.97
N ARG A 31 5.95 3.21 3.95
CA ARG A 31 6.96 2.16 3.71
C ARG A 31 6.49 0.85 4.34
N GLY A 32 7.26 -0.21 4.13
CA GLY A 32 6.91 -1.55 4.60
C GLY A 32 6.73 -1.65 6.12
N LYS A 33 7.50 -0.86 6.88
CA LYS A 33 7.43 -0.85 8.36
C LYS A 33 6.15 -0.21 8.86
N GLU A 34 5.74 0.90 8.27
CA GLU A 34 4.49 1.59 8.63
C GLU A 34 3.28 0.70 8.33
N LEU A 35 3.27 -0.02 7.21
CA LEU A 35 2.19 -0.98 6.94
C LEU A 35 2.21 -2.18 7.90
N GLN A 36 3.40 -2.63 8.29
CA GLN A 36 3.55 -3.70 9.28
C GLN A 36 2.85 -3.33 10.59
N GLU A 37 3.10 -2.13 11.10
CA GLU A 37 2.51 -1.60 12.32
C GLU A 37 1.01 -1.30 12.15
N LEU A 38 0.63 -0.67 11.02
CA LEU A 38 -0.75 -0.25 10.74
C LEU A 38 -1.73 -1.43 10.63
N ALA A 39 -1.30 -2.53 10.02
CA ALA A 39 -2.15 -3.68 9.71
C ALA A 39 -1.82 -4.93 10.55
N ALA A 40 -0.91 -4.82 11.53
CA ALA A 40 -0.41 -5.92 12.35
C ALA A 40 0.03 -7.14 11.50
N LEU A 41 0.81 -6.85 10.46
CA LEU A 41 1.27 -7.85 9.49
C LEU A 41 2.72 -8.29 9.78
N SER A 42 3.13 -9.41 9.21
CA SER A 42 4.56 -9.74 9.16
C SER A 42 5.28 -8.84 8.15
N PRO A 43 6.60 -8.60 8.31
CA PRO A 43 7.38 -7.81 7.35
C PRO A 43 7.26 -8.32 5.90
N VAL A 44 7.15 -9.63 5.72
CA VAL A 44 6.99 -10.28 4.42
C VAL A 44 5.61 -9.97 3.82
N SER A 45 4.55 -10.11 4.62
CA SER A 45 3.18 -9.81 4.17
C SER A 45 3.01 -8.35 3.79
N SER A 46 3.56 -7.42 4.57
CA SER A 46 3.51 -5.99 4.27
C SER A 46 4.15 -5.68 2.91
N ARG A 47 5.34 -6.23 2.65
CA ARG A 47 6.01 -6.07 1.34
C ARG A 47 5.19 -6.67 0.21
N ARG A 48 4.62 -7.86 0.41
CA ARG A 48 3.79 -8.53 -0.59
C ARG A 48 2.57 -7.68 -0.97
N TYR A 49 1.89 -7.09 0.00
CA TYR A 49 0.73 -6.25 -0.28
C TYR A 49 1.11 -4.94 -0.98
N LEU A 50 2.16 -4.24 -0.54
CA LEU A 50 2.61 -3.02 -1.21
C LEU A 50 3.02 -3.27 -2.67
N THR A 51 3.76 -4.37 -2.92
CA THR A 51 4.08 -4.79 -4.28
C THR A 51 2.83 -5.13 -5.08
N LYS A 52 1.88 -5.89 -4.51
CA LYS A 52 0.62 -6.24 -5.18
C LYS A 52 -0.18 -4.99 -5.54
N PHE A 53 -0.32 -4.03 -4.62
CA PHE A 53 -1.05 -2.78 -4.87
C PHE A 53 -0.36 -1.92 -5.94
N THR A 54 0.97 -1.96 -5.99
CA THR A 54 1.74 -1.31 -7.07
C THR A 54 1.48 -1.99 -8.42
N GLN A 55 1.50 -3.33 -8.48
CA GLN A 55 1.21 -4.10 -9.68
C GLN A 55 -0.22 -3.92 -10.19
N LEU A 56 -1.17 -3.71 -9.28
CA LEU A 56 -2.57 -3.40 -9.59
C LEU A 56 -2.77 -1.93 -9.99
N GLY A 57 -1.72 -1.10 -9.99
CA GLY A 57 -1.79 0.30 -10.38
C GLY A 57 -2.50 1.19 -9.37
N LEU A 58 -2.51 0.81 -8.08
CA LEU A 58 -3.17 1.56 -7.00
C LEU A 58 -2.21 2.46 -6.24
N LEU A 59 -0.96 2.02 -6.16
CA LEU A 59 0.13 2.77 -5.57
C LEU A 59 1.21 2.96 -6.62
N ASP A 60 1.91 4.08 -6.55
CA ASP A 60 3.22 4.21 -7.17
C ASP A 60 4.31 3.91 -6.15
N SER A 61 5.41 3.34 -6.61
CA SER A 61 6.61 3.15 -5.79
C SER A 61 7.70 4.12 -6.24
N LYS A 62 8.32 4.80 -5.26
CA LYS A 62 9.43 5.73 -5.45
C LYS A 62 10.61 5.32 -4.55
N GLY A 63 11.82 5.60 -5.01
CA GLY A 63 13.07 5.32 -4.28
C GLY A 63 13.88 4.15 -4.84
N SER A 64 15.10 4.01 -4.32
CA SER A 64 16.10 3.02 -4.74
C SER A 64 15.61 1.59 -4.55
N ASN A 65 16.21 0.63 -5.26
CA ASN A 65 15.81 -0.78 -5.25
C ASN A 65 15.92 -1.49 -3.88
N SER A 66 16.47 -0.81 -2.86
CA SER A 66 16.53 -1.27 -1.48
C SER A 66 15.17 -1.14 -0.79
N ASN A 67 14.65 -2.26 -0.28
CA ASN A 67 13.37 -2.34 0.43
C ASN A 67 13.28 -1.47 1.70
N ARG A 68 14.41 -0.97 2.24
CA ARG A 68 14.42 -0.07 3.42
C ARG A 68 13.93 1.33 3.08
N ASP A 69 14.24 1.81 1.89
CA ASP A 69 13.99 3.20 1.48
C ASP A 69 12.87 3.33 0.46
N ARG A 70 12.28 2.20 0.05
CA ARG A 70 11.15 2.18 -0.90
C ARG A 70 9.92 2.79 -0.26
N ARG A 71 9.42 3.86 -0.88
CA ARG A 71 8.24 4.64 -0.48
C ARG A 71 7.12 4.35 -1.46
N TYR A 72 5.90 4.21 -0.95
CA TYR A 72 4.71 3.96 -1.76
C TYR A 72 3.72 5.11 -1.58
N GLN A 73 3.13 5.60 -2.66
CA GLN A 73 2.26 6.77 -2.70
C GLN A 73 0.97 6.45 -3.46
N SER A 74 -0.10 7.17 -3.17
CA SER A 74 -1.37 7.03 -3.89
C SER A 74 -1.20 7.50 -5.34
N LYS A 75 -1.64 6.70 -6.31
CA LYS A 75 -1.55 7.06 -7.73
C LYS A 75 -2.40 8.28 -8.10
N GLU A 76 -3.42 8.61 -7.33
CA GLU A 76 -4.26 9.82 -7.53
C GLU A 76 -3.50 11.15 -7.33
N ASN A 77 -2.28 11.13 -6.78
CA ASN A 77 -1.46 12.32 -6.51
C ASN A 77 -0.12 12.37 -7.29
N SER A 78 0.08 11.52 -8.31
CA SER A 78 1.31 11.45 -9.11
C SER A 78 1.26 12.26 -10.40
#